data_AF-A0A016V6E2-F1
#
_entry.id   AF-A0A016V6E2-F1
#
_cell.length_a   1.000
_cell.length_b   1.000
_cell.length_c   1.000
_cell.angle_alpha   90.00
_cell.angle_beta   90.00
_cell.angle_gamma   90.00
#
_symmetry.space_group_name_H-M   'P 1'
#
loop_
_entity.id
_entity.type
_entity.pdbx_description
1 polymer ?
#
loop_
_entity_poly.entity_id
_entity_poly.type
_entity_poly.pdbx_seq_one_letter_code
_entity_poly.pdbx_strand_id
1 'polypeptide(L)'
;MVFTKLLRPLLFKWRSCGINIAVYLDDGLIWADSAHRCEEAALVVKSDLINAGFSLAEVYLDPTPEAYVVGPRYRFVIDDI
;
A
#
# COMPACT_ATOMS: atom_id res chain seq x y z
N MET A 1 10.68 13.33 10.98
CA MET A 1 9.93 12.49 10.03
C MET A 1 8.93 13.34 9.26
N VAL A 2 9.35 13.89 8.12
CA VAL A 2 8.48 14.63 7.17
C VAL A 2 7.70 13.65 6.28
N PHE A 3 8.28 12.48 6.01
CA PHE A 3 7.74 11.41 5.18
C PHE A 3 6.29 11.03 5.53
N THR A 4 6.03 10.69 6.80
CA THR A 4 4.68 10.33 7.28
C THR A 4 3.70 11.50 7.24
N LYS A 5 4.14 12.76 7.15
CA LYS A 5 3.26 13.91 6.97
C LYS A 5 2.82 14.06 5.51
N LEU A 6 3.70 13.76 4.55
CA LEU A 6 3.40 13.84 3.12
C LEU A 6 2.40 12.77 2.67
N LEU A 7 2.44 11.58 3.29
CA LEU A 7 1.53 10.48 2.95
C LEU A 7 0.15 10.57 3.62
N ARG A 8 -0.05 11.45 4.61
CA ARG A 8 -1.33 11.57 5.33
C ARG A 8 -2.53 11.82 4.41
N PRO A 9 -2.48 12.75 3.43
CA PRO A 9 -3.59 12.98 2.52
C PRO A 9 -3.91 11.74 1.67
N LEU A 10 -2.88 11.02 1.21
CA LEU A 10 -3.05 9.79 0.44
C LEU A 10 -3.65 8.66 1.29
N LEU A 11 -3.12 8.45 2.51
CA LEU A 11 -3.69 7.51 3.49
C LEU A 11 -5.16 7.80 3.79
N PHE A 12 -5.52 9.08 3.95
CA PHE A 12 -6.91 9.48 4.14
C PHE A 12 -7.77 9.13 2.92
N LYS A 13 -7.31 9.48 1.71
CA LYS A 13 -7.98 9.14 0.45
C LYS A 13 -8.23 7.63 0.35
N TRP A 14 -7.18 6.81 0.47
CA TRP A 14 -7.28 5.36 0.31
C TRP A 14 -8.26 4.74 1.30
N ARG A 15 -8.18 5.13 2.58
CA ARG A 15 -9.11 4.65 3.61
C ARG A 15 -10.54 5.11 3.37
N SER A 16 -10.75 6.32 2.86
CA SER A 16 -12.09 6.81 2.48
C SER A 16 -12.69 6.04 1.30
N CYS A 17 -11.85 5.46 0.43
CA CYS A 17 -12.27 4.58 -0.66
C CYS A 17 -12.49 3.12 -0.22
N GLY A 18 -12.35 2.81 1.08
CA GLY A 18 -12.49 1.45 1.61
C GLY A 18 -11.28 0.56 1.35
N ILE A 19 -10.13 1.12 0.97
CA ILE A 19 -8.88 0.37 0.86
C ILE A 19 -8.30 0.18 2.26
N ASN A 20 -8.14 -1.08 2.68
CA ASN A 20 -7.45 -1.36 3.93
C ASN A 20 -5.93 -1.27 3.70
N ILE A 21 -5.32 -0.25 4.28
CA ILE A 21 -3.91 0.08 4.09
C ILE A 21 -3.28 0.64 5.36
N ALA A 22 -2.03 0.25 5.57
CA ALA A 22 -1.12 0.78 6.58
C ALA A 22 0.19 1.17 5.90
N VAL A 23 0.77 2.29 6.30
CA VAL A 23 2.10 2.72 5.85
C VAL A 23 2.90 3.13 7.06
N TYR A 24 4.09 2.58 7.19
CA TYR A 24 5.06 2.88 8.23
C TYR A 24 6.41 3.18 7.59
N LEU A 25 6.81 4.45 7.64
CA LEU A 25 7.95 4.96 6.87
C LEU A 25 7.74 4.62 5.38
N ASP A 26 8.77 4.13 4.72
CA ASP A 26 8.80 3.67 3.34
C ASP A 26 8.05 2.35 3.10
N ASP A 27 7.70 1.60 4.15
CA ASP A 27 7.03 0.30 4.02
C ASP A 27 5.51 0.40 4.12
N GLY A 28 4.81 -0.21 3.16
CA GLY A 28 3.36 -0.17 3.02
C GLY A 28 2.75 -1.56 2.89
N LEU A 29 1.54 -1.72 3.45
CA LEU A 29 0.80 -2.98 3.47
C LEU A 29 -0.66 -2.74 3.11
N ILE A 30 -1.17 -3.51 2.16
CA ILE A 30 -2.57 -3.53 1.69
C ILE A 30 -3.15 -4.90 1.98
N TRP A 31 -4.41 -4.97 2.42
CA TRP A 31 -5.10 -6.24 2.63
C TRP A 31 -6.58 -6.19 2.23
N ALA A 32 -7.10 -7.33 1.79
CA ALA A 32 -8.47 -7.49 1.35
C ALA A 32 -8.96 -8.93 1.57
N ASP A 33 -10.25 -9.14 1.33
CA ASP A 33 -10.92 -10.46 1.35
C ASP A 33 -10.51 -11.37 0.17
N SER A 34 -9.91 -10.82 -0.87
CA SER A 34 -9.54 -11.54 -2.09
C SER A 34 -8.28 -10.96 -2.74
N ALA A 35 -7.51 -11.81 -3.41
CA ALA A 35 -6.27 -11.41 -4.07
C ALA A 35 -6.54 -10.39 -5.17
N HIS A 36 -7.64 -10.55 -5.89
CA HIS A 36 -8.07 -9.62 -6.93
C HIS A 36 -8.31 -8.20 -6.38
N ARG A 37 -9.03 -8.06 -5.26
CA ARG A 37 -9.27 -6.74 -4.65
C ARG A 37 -8.00 -6.13 -4.06
N CYS A 38 -7.09 -6.95 -3.56
CA CYS A 38 -5.76 -6.52 -3.17
C CYS A 38 -4.96 -5.97 -4.35
N GLU A 39 -4.99 -6.64 -5.50
CA GLU A 39 -4.32 -6.21 -6.72
C GLU A 39 -4.91 -4.90 -7.25
N GLU A 40 -6.24 -4.77 -7.30
CA GLU A 40 -6.91 -3.52 -7.69
C GLU A 40 -6.51 -2.35 -6.76
N ALA A 41 -6.52 -2.60 -5.45
CA ALA A 41 -6.08 -1.60 -4.46
C ALA A 41 -4.60 -1.24 -4.64
N ALA A 42 -3.73 -2.22 -4.91
CA ALA A 42 -2.31 -1.99 -5.16
C ALA A 42 -2.08 -1.13 -6.41
N LEU A 43 -2.87 -1.33 -7.48
CA LEU A 43 -2.81 -0.50 -8.68
C LEU A 43 -3.22 0.96 -8.40
N VAL A 44 -4.28 1.18 -7.63
CA VAL A 44 -4.72 2.52 -7.22
C VAL A 44 -3.64 3.21 -6.38
N VAL A 45 -3.12 2.53 -5.36
CA VAL A 45 -2.08 3.05 -4.47
C VAL A 45 -0.80 3.38 -5.25
N LYS A 46 -0.37 2.48 -6.15
CA LYS A 46 0.77 2.69 -7.03
C LYS A 46 0.60 3.93 -7.91
N SER A 47 -0.55 4.07 -8.56
CA SER A 47 -0.82 5.23 -9.42
C SER A 47 -0.81 6.54 -8.61
N ASP A 48 -1.43 6.54 -7.43
CA ASP A 48 -1.48 7.70 -6.56
C ASP A 48 -0.11 8.13 -6.04
N LEU A 49 0.73 7.16 -5.65
CA LEU A 49 2.11 7.43 -5.23
C LEU A 49 2.93 8.05 -6.36
N ILE A 50 2.86 7.48 -7.57
CA ILE A 50 3.55 8.02 -8.76
C ILE A 50 3.06 9.44 -9.07
N ASN A 51 1.75 9.69 -9.03
CA ASN A 51 1.17 11.01 -9.29
C ASN A 51 1.54 12.04 -8.22
N ALA A 52 1.81 11.60 -6.98
CA ALA A 52 2.30 12.42 -5.90
C ALA A 52 3.83 12.63 -5.93
N GLY A 53 4.52 12.03 -6.91
CA GLY A 53 5.95 12.17 -7.14
C GLY A 53 6.82 11.07 -6.52
N PHE A 54 6.24 10.08 -5.86
CA PHE A 54 6.99 8.97 -5.25
C PHE A 54 7.30 7.85 -6.25
N SER A 55 8.47 7.24 -6.10
CA SER A 55 8.81 5.97 -6.75
C SER A 55 8.48 4.78 -5.83
N LEU A 56 8.20 3.63 -6.42
CA LEU A 56 8.08 2.38 -5.68
C LEU A 56 9.20 1.43 -6.09
N ALA A 57 9.88 0.85 -5.10
CA ALA A 57 10.94 -0.15 -5.31
C ALA A 57 10.33 -1.49 -5.73
N GLU A 58 9.36 -1.95 -4.93
CA GLU A 58 8.82 -3.29 -5.01
C GLU A 58 7.34 -3.30 -4.65
N VAL A 59 6.56 -4.15 -5.33
CA VAL A 59 5.17 -4.47 -4.99
C VAL A 59 5.01 -5.97 -5.16
N TYR A 60 4.70 -6.68 -4.08
CA TYR A 60 4.56 -8.14 -4.12
C TYR A 60 3.51 -8.64 -3.13
N LEU A 61 2.99 -9.83 -3.39
CA LEU A 61 2.15 -10.56 -2.45
C LEU A 61 3.00 -10.96 -1.25
N ASP A 62 2.57 -10.57 -0.05
CA ASP A 62 3.24 -10.87 1.21
C ASP A 62 3.39 -12.40 1.39
N PRO A 63 4.63 -12.94 1.44
CA PRO A 63 4.87 -14.37 1.54
C PRO A 63 4.76 -14.91 2.97
N THR A 64 4.44 -14.07 3.96
CA THR A 64 4.36 -14.50 5.35
C THR A 64 3.27 -15.56 5.55
N PRO A 65 3.48 -16.54 6.45
CA PRO A 65 2.47 -17.56 6.75
C PRO A 65 1.12 -16.96 7.20
N GLU A 66 1.16 -15.78 7.80
CA GLU A 66 -0.01 -15.03 8.25
C GLU A 66 -0.91 -14.59 7.09
N ALA A 67 -0.35 -14.29 5.92
CA ALA A 67 -1.12 -13.96 4.72
C ALA A 67 -1.98 -15.14 4.24
N TYR A 68 -1.54 -16.39 4.50
CA TYR A 68 -2.34 -17.59 4.20
C TYR A 68 -3.49 -17.81 5.19
N VAL A 69 -3.37 -17.28 6.42
CA VAL A 69 -4.35 -17.49 7.49
C VAL A 69 -5.37 -16.36 7.56
N VAL A 70 -4.94 -15.12 7.37
CA VAL A 70 -5.76 -13.91 7.56
C VAL A 70 -6.34 -13.37 6.24
N GLY A 71 -5.78 -13.80 5.11
CA GLY A 71 -6.18 -13.37 3.77
C GLY A 71 -5.06 -12.64 3.03
N PRO A 72 -5.20 -12.46 1.71
CA PRO A 72 -4.15 -11.96 0.84
C PRO A 72 -3.72 -10.54 1.23
N ARG A 73 -2.41 -10.31 1.28
CA ARG A 73 -1.82 -9.00 1.56
C ARG A 73 -0.78 -8.65 0.50
N TYR A 74 -0.74 -7.40 0.09
CA TYR A 74 0.29 -6.86 -0.80
C TYR A 74 1.17 -5.92 -0.01
N ARG A 75 2.48 -6.14 -0.09
CA ARG A 75 3.48 -5.25 0.47
C ARG A 75 4.06 -4.38 -0.62
N PHE A 76 4.36 -3.13 -0.29
CA PHE A 76 5.04 -2.22 -1.19
C PHE A 76 6.06 -1.37 -0.45
N VAL A 77 7.17 -1.04 -1.12
CA VAL A 77 8.22 -0.18 -0.58
C VAL A 77 8.29 1.09 -1.42
N ILE A 78 8.24 2.25 -0.77
CA ILE A 78 8.37 3.57 -1.37
C ILE A 78 9.85 3.94 -1.37
N ASP A 79 10.42 4.19 -2.55
CA ASP A 79 11.80 4.68 -2.65
C ASP A 79 11.86 6.20 -2.43
N ASP A 80 12.96 6.66 -1.84
CA ASP A 80 13.30 8.09 -1.81
C ASP A 80 13.62 8.59 -3.24
N ILE A 81 13.10 9.78 -3.57
CA ILE A 81 13.39 10.52 -4.82
C ILE A 81 14.84 11.02 -4.81
#